data_AF-A2E7V0-F1
#
_entry.id   AF-A2E7V0-F1
#
_cell.length_a   1.000
_cell.length_b   1.000
_cell.length_c   1.000
_cell.angle_alpha   90.00
_cell.angle_beta   90.00
_cell.angle_gamma   90.00
#
_symmetry.space_group_name_H-M   'P 1'
#
loop_
_entity.id
_entity.type
_entity.pdbx_description
1 polymer ?
#
loop_
_entity_poly.entity_id
_entity_poly.type
_entity_poly.pdbx_seq_one_letter_code
_entity_poly.pdbx_strand_id
1 'polypeptide(L)'
;MTTNFAHSTYGFDNIADLAFQHFTNLVNVSFNDALLKIGNDVFFQTKVENVYLPSSLQEVSPLQSFDVLYTIKSIKVSDLNRNFKDIDGVLFSKDQTILYYWPPNRNEKYIVVPNGVELIWIAAFAFNSITKYVRFPPTVRTIQNYFFTVCNAIEYIEIQNHESRVYINPDNLFRDSPADRSIIHFIPISPCNTCLFKLSILNYYTTLFCFLLVS
;
A
#
# COMPACT_ATOMS: atom_id res chain seq x y z
N MET A 1 3.07 -20.81 -17.74
CA MET A 1 4.29 -21.53 -17.32
C MET A 1 4.61 -21.05 -15.91
N THR A 2 4.47 -21.92 -14.91
CA THR A 2 4.87 -21.62 -13.52
C THR A 2 6.38 -21.73 -13.47
N THR A 3 7.07 -20.60 -13.60
CA THR A 3 8.51 -20.55 -13.48
C THR A 3 8.86 -20.52 -12.00
N ASN A 4 9.03 -21.71 -11.42
CA ASN A 4 9.47 -21.93 -10.04
C ASN A 4 10.96 -21.55 -9.88
N PHE A 5 11.33 -20.28 -10.06
CA PHE A 5 12.72 -19.84 -9.90
C PHE A 5 13.21 -19.86 -8.44
N ALA A 6 12.35 -20.11 -7.45
CA ALA A 6 12.76 -20.17 -6.05
C ALA A 6 12.44 -21.49 -5.33
N HIS A 7 12.30 -22.58 -6.08
CA HIS A 7 12.53 -23.95 -5.56
C HIS A 7 14.02 -24.32 -5.70
N SER A 8 14.93 -23.40 -5.38
CA SER A 8 16.35 -23.74 -5.25
C SER A 8 16.52 -24.62 -4.01
N THR A 9 16.99 -25.85 -4.22
CA THR A 9 17.44 -26.78 -3.16
C THR A 9 18.66 -26.24 -2.40
N TYR A 10 19.31 -25.20 -2.92
CA TYR A 10 20.29 -24.40 -2.21
C TYR A 10 19.58 -23.16 -1.68
N GLY A 11 19.17 -23.23 -0.41
CA GLY A 11 18.41 -22.20 0.27
C GLY A 11 19.07 -20.83 0.15
N PHE A 12 18.46 -19.92 -0.63
CA PHE A 12 18.82 -18.51 -0.57
C PHE A 12 17.99 -17.85 0.52
N ASP A 13 18.66 -17.30 1.51
CA ASP A 13 18.07 -16.54 2.61
C ASP A 13 17.80 -15.07 2.25
N ASN A 14 18.35 -14.60 1.13
CA ASN A 14 18.20 -13.23 0.66
C ASN A 14 18.00 -13.21 -0.86
N ILE A 15 17.04 -12.41 -1.33
CA ILE A 15 16.95 -12.00 -2.75
C ILE A 15 17.53 -10.60 -2.88
N ALA A 16 18.57 -10.47 -3.70
CA ALA A 16 19.23 -9.20 -3.96
C ALA A 16 18.33 -8.23 -4.75
N ASP A 17 18.68 -6.94 -4.69
CA ASP A 17 18.02 -5.91 -5.47
C ASP A 17 18.02 -6.26 -6.97
N LEU A 18 16.93 -5.96 -7.67
CA LEU A 18 16.76 -6.20 -9.11
C LEU A 18 16.90 -7.66 -9.58
N ALA A 19 16.89 -8.66 -8.68
CA ALA A 19 17.22 -10.05 -9.02
C ALA A 19 16.39 -10.67 -10.15
N PHE A 20 15.12 -10.28 -10.30
CA PHE A 20 14.25 -10.75 -11.40
C PHE A 20 13.83 -9.60 -12.34
N GLN A 21 14.61 -8.53 -12.39
CA GLN A 21 14.34 -7.40 -13.27
C GLN A 21 14.20 -7.87 -14.72
N HIS A 22 13.17 -7.39 -15.41
CA HIS A 22 12.87 -7.73 -16.82
C HIS A 22 12.51 -9.20 -17.10
N PHE A 23 12.26 -10.03 -16.08
CA PHE A 23 11.77 -11.41 -16.28
C PHE A 23 10.28 -11.38 -16.68
N THR A 24 9.99 -10.98 -17.92
CA THR A 24 8.65 -10.72 -18.44
C THR A 24 7.76 -11.97 -18.59
N ASN A 25 8.35 -13.16 -18.48
CA ASN A 25 7.62 -14.44 -18.49
C ASN A 25 7.22 -14.92 -17.08
N LEU A 26 7.68 -14.26 -16.02
CA LEU A 26 7.25 -14.57 -14.65
C LEU A 26 5.81 -14.13 -14.44
N VAL A 27 4.96 -15.08 -14.06
CA VAL A 27 3.53 -14.85 -13.74
C VAL A 27 3.23 -15.20 -12.29
N ASN A 28 3.77 -16.32 -11.80
CA ASN A 28 3.59 -16.77 -10.42
C ASN A 28 4.96 -16.97 -9.79
N VAL A 29 5.15 -16.43 -8.59
CA VAL A 29 6.40 -16.55 -7.84
C VAL A 29 6.11 -17.14 -6.47
N SER A 30 6.88 -18.15 -6.09
CA SER A 30 6.87 -18.73 -4.74
C SER A 30 8.31 -18.89 -4.29
N PHE A 31 8.59 -18.56 -3.04
CA PHE A 31 9.91 -18.68 -2.45
C PHE A 31 9.99 -19.88 -1.49
N ASN A 32 11.21 -20.35 -1.22
CA ASN A 32 11.44 -21.41 -0.25
C ASN A 32 11.31 -20.93 1.20
N ASP A 33 11.16 -21.86 2.13
CA ASP A 33 11.07 -21.57 3.57
C ASP A 33 12.40 -21.18 4.25
N ALA A 34 13.45 -20.92 3.46
CA ALA A 34 14.71 -20.37 3.97
C ALA A 34 14.82 -18.86 3.76
N LEU A 35 13.96 -18.26 2.92
CA LEU A 35 14.04 -16.85 2.57
C LEU A 35 13.74 -15.95 3.78
N LEU A 36 14.68 -15.08 4.11
CA LEU A 36 14.57 -14.11 5.21
C LEU A 36 14.30 -12.69 4.69
N LYS A 37 14.79 -12.32 3.51
CA LYS A 37 14.71 -10.94 3.01
C LYS A 37 14.51 -10.84 1.49
N ILE A 38 13.67 -9.89 1.08
CA ILE A 38 13.49 -9.48 -0.33
C ILE A 38 14.03 -8.05 -0.51
N GLY A 39 14.96 -7.88 -1.46
CA GLY A 39 15.56 -6.59 -1.81
C GLY A 39 14.62 -5.63 -2.56
N ASN A 40 15.19 -4.52 -3.01
CA ASN A 40 14.50 -3.47 -3.76
C ASN A 40 14.25 -3.90 -5.21
N ASP A 41 13.11 -3.48 -5.78
CA ASP A 41 12.82 -3.60 -7.22
C ASP A 41 12.99 -5.01 -7.81
N VAL A 42 12.87 -6.03 -6.96
CA VAL A 42 13.15 -7.43 -7.31
C VAL A 42 12.37 -7.88 -8.54
N PHE A 43 11.16 -7.35 -8.73
CA PHE A 43 10.27 -7.68 -9.83
C PHE A 43 10.03 -6.53 -10.82
N PHE A 44 10.94 -5.56 -10.89
CA PHE A 44 10.80 -4.43 -11.79
C PHE A 44 10.67 -4.87 -13.25
N GLN A 45 9.69 -4.32 -13.96
CA GLN A 45 9.34 -4.68 -15.34
C GLN A 45 9.07 -6.18 -15.59
N THR A 46 8.48 -6.86 -14.60
CA THR A 46 7.94 -8.21 -14.77
C THR A 46 6.43 -8.20 -15.04
N LYS A 47 5.84 -9.38 -15.25
CA LYS A 47 4.39 -9.59 -15.39
C LYS A 47 3.82 -10.46 -14.27
N VAL A 48 4.43 -10.38 -13.09
CA VAL A 48 4.04 -11.20 -11.94
C VAL A 48 2.63 -10.83 -11.50
N GLU A 49 1.74 -11.81 -11.55
CA GLU A 49 0.36 -11.68 -11.11
C GLU A 49 0.17 -12.15 -9.66
N ASN A 50 0.95 -13.14 -9.22
CA ASN A 50 0.81 -13.72 -7.88
C ASN A 50 2.17 -13.99 -7.23
N VAL A 51 2.30 -13.63 -5.96
CA VAL A 51 3.49 -13.89 -5.13
C VAL A 51 3.07 -14.67 -3.88
N TYR A 52 3.83 -15.71 -3.53
CA TYR A 52 3.71 -16.42 -2.25
C TYR A 52 4.93 -16.17 -1.37
N LEU A 53 4.70 -15.57 -0.20
CA LEU A 53 5.71 -15.26 0.81
C LEU A 53 5.80 -16.39 1.86
N PRO A 54 7.01 -16.91 2.12
CA PRO A 54 7.20 -18.08 2.97
C PRO A 54 7.11 -17.73 4.46
N SER A 55 7.08 -18.76 5.30
CA SER A 55 6.97 -18.63 6.77
C SER A 55 8.18 -17.92 7.40
N SER A 56 9.35 -18.06 6.79
CA SER A 56 10.64 -17.54 7.28
C SER A 56 10.87 -16.06 7.01
N LEU A 57 10.09 -15.44 6.10
CA LEU A 57 10.34 -14.08 5.63
C LEU A 57 10.23 -13.08 6.79
N GLN A 58 11.30 -12.32 6.99
CA GLN A 58 11.43 -11.34 8.07
C GLN A 58 11.29 -9.91 7.57
N GLU A 59 11.84 -9.62 6.39
CA GLU A 59 11.91 -8.26 5.85
C GLU A 59 11.49 -8.23 4.38
N VAL A 60 10.57 -7.32 4.08
CA VAL A 60 10.32 -6.82 2.73
C VAL A 60 10.92 -5.42 2.70
N SER A 61 11.78 -5.14 1.74
CA SER A 61 12.44 -3.82 1.68
C SER A 61 11.39 -2.70 1.65
N PRO A 62 11.61 -1.60 2.40
CA PRO A 62 10.71 -0.46 2.44
C PRO A 62 10.50 0.22 1.08
N LEU A 63 11.43 0.04 0.13
CA LEU A 63 11.41 0.70 -1.16
C LEU A 63 11.16 -0.34 -2.27
N GLN A 64 10.03 -0.19 -2.96
CA GLN A 64 9.82 -0.72 -4.30
C GLN A 64 9.86 -2.23 -4.53
N SER A 65 9.79 -3.07 -3.49
CA SER A 65 9.70 -4.52 -3.69
C SER A 65 8.41 -4.93 -4.43
N PHE A 66 7.30 -4.22 -4.22
CA PHE A 66 6.01 -4.51 -4.86
C PHE A 66 5.36 -3.31 -5.53
N ASP A 67 5.76 -2.08 -5.23
CA ASP A 67 5.05 -0.90 -5.72
C ASP A 67 5.17 -0.67 -7.24
N VAL A 68 6.20 -1.22 -7.91
CA VAL A 68 6.38 -1.19 -9.38
C VAL A 68 5.58 -2.27 -10.13
N LEU A 69 4.86 -3.14 -9.41
CA LEU A 69 4.11 -4.25 -10.00
C LEU A 69 2.69 -3.85 -10.41
N TYR A 70 2.54 -3.31 -11.62
CA TYR A 70 1.23 -2.95 -12.16
C TYR A 70 0.32 -4.14 -12.54
N THR A 71 0.87 -5.37 -12.62
CA THR A 71 0.10 -6.57 -13.02
C THR A 71 -0.36 -7.44 -11.85
N ILE A 72 0.19 -7.23 -10.65
CA ILE A 72 -0.03 -8.10 -9.50
C ILE A 72 -1.47 -8.03 -9.02
N LYS A 73 -2.04 -9.20 -8.78
CA LYS A 73 -3.42 -9.44 -8.35
C LYS A 73 -3.49 -9.85 -6.88
N SER A 74 -2.50 -10.63 -6.42
CA SER A 74 -2.47 -11.12 -5.04
C SER A 74 -1.05 -11.35 -4.51
N ILE A 75 -0.88 -11.08 -3.22
CA ILE A 75 0.25 -11.54 -2.41
C ILE A 75 -0.33 -12.47 -1.35
N LYS A 76 0.10 -13.73 -1.36
CA LYS A 76 -0.24 -14.72 -0.34
C LYS A 76 0.90 -14.90 0.62
N VAL A 77 0.59 -15.12 1.90
CA VAL A 77 1.58 -15.29 2.95
C VAL A 77 1.31 -16.60 3.66
N SER A 78 2.36 -17.33 4.03
CA SER A 78 2.23 -18.48 4.92
C SER A 78 1.58 -18.09 6.25
N ASP A 79 0.60 -18.86 6.71
CA ASP A 79 -0.07 -18.65 8.01
C ASP A 79 0.91 -18.69 9.19
N LEU A 80 2.04 -19.38 9.02
CA LEU A 80 3.11 -19.51 10.01
C LEU A 80 4.06 -18.30 10.03
N ASN A 81 3.97 -17.38 9.05
CA ASN A 81 4.79 -16.17 9.05
C ASN A 81 4.45 -15.31 10.28
N ARG A 82 5.48 -14.85 10.99
CA ARG A 82 5.35 -14.10 12.25
C ARG A 82 5.28 -12.58 12.07
N ASN A 83 5.68 -12.08 10.90
CA ASN A 83 5.82 -10.64 10.63
C ASN A 83 4.73 -10.12 9.70
N PHE A 84 4.29 -10.97 8.76
CA PHE A 84 3.32 -10.61 7.73
C PHE A 84 2.12 -11.55 7.74
N LYS A 85 1.03 -11.08 7.16
CA LYS A 85 -0.12 -11.89 6.75
C LYS A 85 -0.74 -11.31 5.49
N ASP A 86 -1.50 -12.11 4.77
CA ASP A 86 -2.46 -11.59 3.81
C ASP A 86 -3.89 -11.64 4.32
N ILE A 87 -4.70 -10.71 3.85
CA ILE A 87 -6.17 -10.78 3.94
C ILE A 87 -6.66 -10.64 2.51
N ASP A 88 -7.27 -11.70 1.99
CA ASP A 88 -7.77 -11.78 0.60
C ASP A 88 -6.73 -11.38 -0.45
N GLY A 89 -5.44 -11.66 -0.21
CA GLY A 89 -4.34 -11.34 -1.12
C GLY A 89 -3.75 -9.93 -1.00
N VAL A 90 -4.16 -9.15 0.00
CA VAL A 90 -3.59 -7.84 0.37
C VAL A 90 -2.58 -8.04 1.50
N LEU A 91 -1.41 -7.40 1.43
CA LEU A 91 -0.30 -7.62 2.36
C LEU A 91 -0.37 -6.68 3.58
N PHE A 92 -0.39 -7.27 4.77
CA PHE A 92 -0.39 -6.56 6.06
C PHE A 92 0.74 -7.05 6.97
N SER A 93 1.05 -6.28 8.01
CA SER A 93 1.75 -6.80 9.19
C SER A 93 0.92 -7.89 9.88
N LYS A 94 1.56 -8.79 10.62
CA LYS A 94 0.89 -9.92 11.29
C LYS A 94 -0.23 -9.47 12.24
N ASP A 95 0.00 -8.39 12.96
CA ASP A 95 -0.94 -7.74 13.87
C ASP A 95 -1.97 -6.83 13.16
N GLN A 96 -1.88 -6.67 11.83
CA GLN A 96 -2.74 -5.83 10.98
C GLN A 96 -2.62 -4.32 11.19
N THR A 97 -1.65 -3.84 11.96
CA THR A 97 -1.47 -2.41 12.21
C THR A 97 -0.87 -1.66 11.02
N ILE A 98 -0.21 -2.37 10.10
CA ILE A 98 0.40 -1.81 8.88
C ILE A 98 -0.23 -2.43 7.63
N LEU A 99 -0.71 -1.59 6.72
CA LEU A 99 -1.00 -1.97 5.33
C LEU A 99 0.27 -1.74 4.49
N TYR A 100 0.92 -2.81 4.06
CA TYR A 100 2.11 -2.72 3.22
C TYR A 100 1.77 -2.52 1.76
N TYR A 101 0.85 -3.32 1.22
CA TYR A 101 0.57 -3.27 -0.21
C TYR A 101 -0.80 -3.83 -0.57
N TRP A 102 -1.52 -3.06 -1.38
CA TRP A 102 -2.81 -3.38 -1.97
C TRP A 102 -2.64 -3.58 -3.48
N PRO A 103 -2.61 -4.83 -3.97
CA PRO A 103 -2.38 -5.11 -5.39
C PRO A 103 -3.32 -4.31 -6.32
N PRO A 104 -2.80 -3.63 -7.36
CA PRO A 104 -3.59 -2.75 -8.22
C PRO A 104 -4.57 -3.50 -9.13
N ASN A 105 -4.29 -4.76 -9.48
CA ASN A 105 -5.05 -5.50 -10.49
C ASN A 105 -6.17 -6.38 -9.89
N ARG A 106 -6.88 -5.85 -8.89
CA ARG A 106 -7.94 -6.54 -8.14
C ARG A 106 -9.35 -6.29 -8.67
N ASN A 107 -9.52 -5.43 -9.68
CA ASN A 107 -10.83 -5.04 -10.23
C ASN A 107 -11.78 -4.36 -9.22
N GLU A 108 -11.22 -3.75 -8.18
CA GLU A 108 -11.97 -3.05 -7.14
C GLU A 108 -12.12 -1.57 -7.51
N LYS A 109 -13.36 -1.07 -7.59
CA LYS A 109 -13.64 0.36 -7.77
C LYS A 109 -13.71 1.13 -6.44
N TYR A 110 -13.94 0.38 -5.36
CA TYR A 110 -14.15 0.88 -4.01
C TYR A 110 -13.26 0.07 -3.07
N ILE A 111 -12.41 0.75 -2.33
CA ILE A 111 -11.54 0.15 -1.32
C ILE A 111 -11.97 0.66 0.05
N VAL A 112 -12.12 -0.26 1.00
CA VAL A 112 -12.30 0.04 2.41
C VAL A 112 -11.16 -0.60 3.17
N VAL A 113 -10.27 0.22 3.75
CA VAL A 113 -9.17 -0.28 4.57
C VAL A 113 -9.75 -0.80 5.90
N PRO A 114 -9.41 -2.02 6.35
CA PRO A 114 -9.97 -2.59 7.57
C PRO A 114 -9.62 -1.80 8.83
N ASN A 115 -10.56 -1.74 9.78
CA ASN A 115 -10.29 -1.22 11.13
C ASN A 115 -9.11 -1.96 11.79
N GLY A 116 -8.31 -1.21 12.56
CA GLY A 116 -7.09 -1.72 13.21
C GLY A 116 -5.83 -1.36 12.45
N VAL A 117 -5.92 -0.99 11.16
CA VAL A 117 -4.79 -0.42 10.43
C VAL A 117 -4.50 0.98 10.96
N GLU A 118 -3.25 1.21 11.37
CA GLU A 118 -2.75 2.46 11.92
C GLU A 118 -1.80 3.18 10.95
N LEU A 119 -1.07 2.42 10.13
CA LEU A 119 -0.09 2.96 9.19
C LEU A 119 -0.33 2.44 7.77
N ILE A 120 -0.40 3.38 6.82
CA ILE A 120 -0.40 3.10 5.38
C ILE A 120 1.03 3.29 4.87
N TRP A 121 1.62 2.21 4.36
CA TRP A 121 3.00 2.19 3.90
C TRP A 121 3.20 3.04 2.63
N ILE A 122 4.46 3.39 2.36
CA ILE A 122 4.86 4.07 1.12
C ILE A 122 4.37 3.28 -0.08
N ALA A 123 3.74 3.98 -1.04
CA ALA A 123 3.26 3.38 -2.28
C ALA A 123 2.26 2.21 -2.13
N ALA A 124 1.58 2.08 -0.98
CA ALA A 124 0.69 0.96 -0.68
C ALA A 124 -0.45 0.73 -1.70
N PHE A 125 -0.87 1.73 -2.47
CA PHE A 125 -1.91 1.61 -3.51
C PHE A 125 -1.38 1.92 -4.92
N ALA A 126 -0.07 1.93 -5.12
CA ALA A 126 0.53 2.35 -6.38
C ALA A 126 -0.03 1.55 -7.59
N PHE A 127 -0.15 2.24 -8.73
CA PHE A 127 -0.66 1.75 -10.00
C PHE A 127 -2.13 1.31 -10.00
N ASN A 128 -2.91 1.60 -8.95
CA ASN A 128 -4.33 1.29 -8.94
C ASN A 128 -5.10 2.24 -9.87
N SER A 129 -5.19 1.85 -11.13
CA SER A 129 -5.67 2.70 -12.23
C SER A 129 -7.18 2.71 -12.41
N ILE A 130 -7.91 1.92 -11.60
CA ILE A 130 -9.37 1.75 -11.72
C ILE A 130 -10.13 2.09 -10.42
N THR A 131 -9.45 2.12 -9.27
CA THR A 131 -10.09 2.48 -8.00
C THR A 131 -10.51 3.94 -8.06
N LYS A 132 -11.77 4.18 -7.74
CA LYS A 132 -12.36 5.52 -7.71
C LYS A 132 -12.52 6.05 -6.29
N TYR A 133 -12.79 5.16 -5.33
CA TYR A 133 -13.12 5.51 -3.95
C TYR A 133 -12.25 4.73 -2.98
N VAL A 134 -11.61 5.42 -2.04
CA VAL A 134 -10.86 4.78 -0.94
C VAL A 134 -11.33 5.34 0.39
N ARG A 135 -11.67 4.45 1.33
CA ARG A 135 -12.01 4.81 2.71
C ARG A 135 -10.96 4.29 3.67
N PHE A 136 -10.35 5.22 4.41
CA PHE A 136 -9.47 4.93 5.53
C PHE A 136 -10.25 4.92 6.85
N PRO A 137 -10.02 3.90 7.69
CA PRO A 137 -10.71 3.75 8.96
C PRO A 137 -10.23 4.77 10.00
N PRO A 138 -10.99 4.95 11.09
CA PRO A 138 -10.67 5.86 12.19
C PRO A 138 -9.38 5.51 12.93
N THR A 139 -8.80 4.35 12.70
CA THR A 139 -7.56 3.88 13.33
C THR A 139 -6.31 4.39 12.61
N VAL A 140 -6.39 4.84 11.36
CA VAL A 140 -5.22 5.33 10.62
C VAL A 140 -4.67 6.59 11.31
N ARG A 141 -3.36 6.59 11.56
CA ARG A 141 -2.59 7.68 12.18
C ARG A 141 -1.53 8.22 11.24
N THR A 142 -0.97 7.38 10.38
CA THR A 142 0.14 7.74 9.50
C THR A 142 -0.12 7.25 8.09
N ILE A 143 0.00 8.14 7.11
CA ILE A 143 0.03 7.79 5.69
C ILE A 143 1.38 8.24 5.15
N GLN A 144 2.19 7.28 4.70
CA GLN A 144 3.49 7.57 4.12
C GLN A 144 3.36 8.14 2.70
N ASN A 145 4.47 8.71 2.21
CA ASN A 145 4.54 9.34 0.90
C ASN A 145 4.15 8.38 -0.23
N TYR A 146 3.71 8.93 -1.37
CA TYR A 146 3.56 8.22 -2.65
C TYR A 146 2.55 7.07 -2.66
N PHE A 147 1.75 6.91 -1.61
CA PHE A 147 0.78 5.82 -1.48
C PHE A 147 -0.20 5.70 -2.66
N PHE A 148 -0.55 6.80 -3.37
CA PHE A 148 -1.31 6.79 -4.63
C PHE A 148 -0.47 7.16 -5.87
N THR A 149 0.70 6.53 -6.02
CA THR A 149 1.53 6.69 -7.23
C THR A 149 0.85 6.10 -8.46
N VAL A 150 0.76 6.84 -9.57
CA VAL A 150 0.18 6.38 -10.86
C VAL A 150 -1.25 5.80 -10.72
N CYS A 151 -2.07 6.44 -9.89
CA CYS A 151 -3.48 6.11 -9.67
C CYS A 151 -4.38 7.10 -10.42
N ASN A 152 -4.79 6.72 -11.63
CA ASN A 152 -5.41 7.67 -12.57
C ASN A 152 -6.93 7.83 -12.46
N ALA A 153 -7.60 6.97 -11.67
CA ALA A 153 -9.07 6.94 -11.57
C ALA A 153 -9.61 7.41 -10.22
N ILE A 154 -8.76 7.79 -9.25
CA ILE A 154 -9.21 8.17 -7.92
C ILE A 154 -10.00 9.47 -7.99
N GLU A 155 -11.26 9.40 -7.57
CA GLU A 155 -12.20 10.53 -7.51
C GLU A 155 -12.38 11.01 -6.07
N TYR A 156 -12.37 10.09 -5.10
CA TYR A 156 -12.71 10.42 -3.72
C TYR A 156 -11.93 9.58 -2.70
N ILE A 157 -11.36 10.26 -1.71
CA ILE A 157 -10.69 9.64 -0.57
C ILE A 157 -11.38 10.11 0.70
N GLU A 158 -11.90 9.15 1.46
CA GLU A 158 -12.48 9.38 2.76
C GLU A 158 -11.47 9.01 3.84
N ILE A 159 -11.14 9.95 4.72
CA ILE A 159 -10.34 9.67 5.91
C ILE A 159 -11.22 9.90 7.13
N GLN A 160 -11.64 8.81 7.77
CA GLN A 160 -12.37 8.89 9.04
C GLN A 160 -11.38 9.28 10.14
N ASN A 161 -11.67 10.33 10.89
CA ASN A 161 -10.73 10.87 11.87
C ASN A 161 -11.42 11.27 13.18
N HIS A 162 -10.78 10.91 14.30
CA HIS A 162 -11.04 11.50 15.61
C HIS A 162 -9.99 12.60 15.81
N GLU A 163 -10.40 13.87 15.66
CA GLU A 163 -9.62 15.02 16.16
C GLU A 163 -8.23 15.27 15.52
N SER A 164 -8.14 15.19 14.19
CA SER A 164 -7.01 15.78 13.42
C SER A 164 -5.62 15.14 13.63
N ARG A 165 -5.53 13.85 13.99
CA ARG A 165 -4.24 13.16 14.24
C ARG A 165 -3.72 12.26 13.11
N VAL A 166 -4.07 12.54 11.86
CA VAL A 166 -3.49 11.79 10.74
C VAL A 166 -2.31 12.58 10.19
N TYR A 167 -1.10 12.05 10.34
CA TYR A 167 0.10 12.61 9.72
C TYR A 167 0.15 12.19 8.25
N ILE A 168 0.09 13.19 7.39
CA ILE A 168 0.10 13.04 5.94
C ILE A 168 0.97 14.16 5.37
N ASN A 169 1.95 13.82 4.55
CA ASN A 169 2.69 14.82 3.79
C ASN A 169 1.90 15.15 2.50
N PRO A 170 1.34 16.36 2.35
CA PRO A 170 0.51 16.72 1.21
C PRO A 170 1.29 16.78 -0.11
N ASP A 171 2.59 17.04 -0.07
CA ASP A 171 3.42 17.27 -1.27
C ASP A 171 3.63 15.99 -2.09
N ASN A 172 3.38 14.82 -1.51
CA ASN A 172 3.72 13.52 -2.09
C ASN A 172 2.54 12.55 -2.19
N LEU A 173 1.30 13.03 -2.03
CA LEU A 173 0.11 12.19 -2.03
C LEU A 173 -0.10 11.45 -3.37
N PHE A 174 0.01 12.19 -4.48
CA PHE A 174 -0.40 11.81 -5.83
C PHE A 174 0.76 11.89 -6.83
N ARG A 175 1.91 11.30 -6.50
CA ARG A 175 3.05 11.26 -7.44
C ARG A 175 2.60 10.64 -8.76
N ASP A 176 2.85 11.34 -9.86
CA ASP A 176 2.50 10.89 -11.22
C ASP A 176 1.02 10.49 -11.39
N SER A 177 0.14 11.06 -10.57
CA SER A 177 -1.32 10.91 -10.60
C SER A 177 -1.99 12.27 -10.83
N PRO A 178 -3.16 12.32 -11.49
CA PRO A 178 -3.90 13.55 -11.67
C PRO A 178 -4.45 14.06 -10.33
N ALA A 179 -3.70 14.95 -9.66
CA ALA A 179 -4.07 15.53 -8.36
C ALA A 179 -5.30 16.46 -8.44
N ASP A 180 -5.66 16.93 -9.64
CA ASP A 180 -6.77 17.83 -9.92
C ASP A 180 -8.15 17.14 -9.89
N ARG A 181 -8.19 15.81 -9.81
CA ARG A 181 -9.43 15.02 -9.91
C ARG A 181 -9.91 14.41 -8.61
N SER A 182 -9.07 14.36 -7.59
CA SER A 182 -9.36 13.65 -6.34
C SER A 182 -9.77 14.62 -5.24
N ILE A 183 -10.94 14.38 -4.64
CA ILE A 183 -11.38 15.09 -3.44
C ILE A 183 -10.95 14.27 -2.22
N ILE A 184 -10.14 14.86 -1.33
CA ILE A 184 -9.85 14.29 -0.01
C ILE A 184 -10.82 14.90 0.99
N HIS A 185 -11.66 14.06 1.59
CA HIS A 185 -12.62 14.45 2.60
C HIS A 185 -12.28 13.82 3.96
N PHE A 186 -12.07 14.67 4.95
CA PHE A 186 -11.90 14.26 6.35
C PHE A 186 -13.26 14.25 7.04
N ILE A 187 -13.70 13.06 7.47
CA ILE A 187 -15.00 12.89 8.14
C ILE A 187 -14.78 12.73 9.66
N PRO A 188 -15.35 13.61 10.50
CA PRO A 188 -15.36 13.42 11.95
C PRO A 188 -16.29 12.26 12.36
N ILE A 189 -15.85 11.41 13.29
CA ILE A 189 -16.56 10.17 13.67
C ILE A 189 -17.68 10.39 14.69
N SER A 190 -17.81 11.59 15.26
CA SER A 190 -18.91 11.98 16.15
C SER A 190 -19.54 13.29 15.68
N PRO A 191 -20.86 13.52 15.91
CA PRO A 191 -21.48 14.83 15.71
C PRO A 191 -20.88 15.81 16.73
N CYS A 192 -19.76 16.40 16.36
CA CYS A 192 -19.13 17.43 17.14
C CYS A 192 -19.86 18.73 16.78
N ASN A 193 -20.64 19.28 17.71
CA ASN A 193 -21.37 20.54 17.52
C ASN A 193 -20.44 21.74 17.20
N THR A 194 -19.12 21.59 17.36
CA THR A 194 -18.09 22.56 16.95
C THR A 194 -17.38 22.22 15.63
N CYS A 195 -17.60 21.04 15.04
CA CYS A 195 -17.03 20.65 13.73
C CYS A 195 -17.79 21.23 12.52
N LEU A 196 -18.95 21.89 12.73
CA LEU A 196 -19.76 22.49 11.67
C LEU A 196 -19.05 23.60 10.85
N PHE A 197 -17.82 23.98 11.20
CA PHE A 197 -17.06 25.04 10.52
C PHE A 197 -15.69 24.63 9.96
N LYS A 198 -15.29 23.34 9.99
CA LYS A 198 -13.93 22.91 9.55
C LYS A 198 -13.93 21.86 8.44
N LEU A 199 -14.85 21.99 7.47
CA LEU A 199 -14.75 21.30 6.19
C LEU A 199 -13.66 21.95 5.34
N SER A 200 -12.40 21.59 5.56
CA SER A 200 -11.32 21.95 4.65
C SER A 200 -11.40 21.07 3.41
N ILE A 201 -12.08 21.58 2.38
CA ILE A 201 -11.89 21.13 1.01
C ILE A 201 -10.46 21.52 0.62
N LEU A 202 -9.56 20.55 0.51
CA LEU A 202 -8.27 20.74 -0.17
C LEU A 202 -8.54 20.85 -1.67
N ASN A 203 -9.04 22.01 -2.10
CA ASN A 203 -8.91 22.41 -3.50
C ASN A 203 -7.46 22.87 -3.67
N TYR A 204 -6.73 22.21 -4.56
CA TYR A 204 -5.36 22.55 -4.93
C TYR A 204 -5.32 23.98 -5.51
N TYR A 205 -5.13 24.97 -4.63
CA TYR A 205 -4.37 26.22 -4.79
C TYR A 205 -4.41 26.91 -3.42
N THR A 206 -3.74 26.33 -2.42
CA THR A 206 -3.07 27.01 -1.30
C THR A 206 -2.55 25.93 -0.36
N THR A 207 -1.23 25.85 -0.27
CA THR A 207 -0.52 25.18 0.82
C THR A 207 -0.93 25.82 2.15
N LEU A 208 -1.97 25.29 2.80
CA LEU A 208 -2.14 25.50 4.23
C LEU A 208 -1.31 24.45 4.95
N PHE A 209 -0.13 24.86 5.40
CA PHE A 209 0.53 24.25 6.54
C PHE A 209 -0.51 24.10 7.66
N CYS A 210 -1.02 22.89 7.89
CA CYS A 210 -1.68 22.58 9.16
C CYS A 210 -0.60 22.40 10.22
N PHE A 211 -0.04 23.53 10.69
CA PHE A 211 0.55 23.58 12.01
C PHE A 211 -0.58 23.43 13.03
N LEU A 212 -0.67 22.25 13.65
CA LEU A 212 -1.22 22.14 15.00
C LEU A 212 -0.13 22.60 15.97
N LEU A 213 -0.03 23.92 16.14
CA LEU A 213 0.48 24.54 17.35
C LEU A 213 -0.65 25.42 17.88
N VAL A 214 -1.30 24.99 18.97
CA VAL A 214 -1.94 25.93 19.91
C VAL A 214 -1.79 25.38 21.33
N SER A 215 -0.95 26.11 22.08
CA SER A 215 -0.78 26.25 23.54
C SER A 215 -0.57 25.02 24.41
#